data_AF-A0A2V8URT8-F1
#
_entry.id   AF-A0A2V8URT8-F1
#
_cell.length_a   1.000
_cell.length_b   1.000
_cell.length_c   1.000
_cell.angle_alpha   90.00
_cell.angle_beta   90.00
_cell.angle_gamma   90.00
#
_symmetry.space_group_name_H-M   'P 1'
#
loop_
_entity.id
_entity.type
_entity.pdbx_description
1 polymer ?
#
loop_
_entity_poly.entity_id
_entity_poly.type
_entity_poly.pdbx_seq_one_letter_code
_entity_poly.pdbx_strand_id
1 'polypeptide(L)'
;MLGDRGKVEAVLADYKTAPISEQEKALFRFIQKLNRNAWEIRQSDVDELHQAGWTDEAVYDAINVCCLFNFYNRWIDASGVQEMSEEGHRQAGVRIAQRGYSF
;
A
#
# COMPACT_ATOMS: atom_id res chain seq x y z
N MET A 1 7.97 -7.70 5.11
CA MET A 1 7.68 -6.37 5.68
C MET A 1 7.10 -6.39 7.11
N LEU A 2 6.23 -7.34 7.47
CA LEU A 2 5.54 -7.37 8.77
C LEU A 2 6.50 -7.47 9.98
N GLY A 3 6.17 -6.77 11.06
CA GLY A 3 6.90 -6.83 12.35
C GLY A 3 8.23 -6.06 12.40
N ASP A 4 8.65 -5.42 11.31
CA ASP A 4 9.93 -4.71 11.20
C ASP A 4 9.70 -3.23 10.89
N ARG A 5 9.71 -2.40 11.95
CA ARG A 5 9.46 -0.95 11.83
C ARG A 5 10.50 -0.26 10.95
N GLY A 6 11.78 -0.60 11.08
CA GLY A 6 12.85 0.02 10.31
C GLY A 6 12.72 -0.28 8.82
N LYS A 7 12.29 -1.49 8.46
CA LYS A 7 11.98 -1.85 7.07
C LYS A 7 10.77 -1.10 6.52
N VAL A 8 9.72 -0.91 7.33
CA VAL A 8 8.57 -0.09 6.94
C VAL A 8 8.99 1.37 6.71
N GLU A 9 9.76 1.96 7.62
CA GLU A 9 10.29 3.32 7.49
C GLU A 9 11.16 3.47 6.23
N ALA A 10 12.01 2.50 5.92
CA ALA A 10 12.82 2.50 4.70
C ALA A 10 11.96 2.48 3.42
N VAL A 11 10.88 1.68 3.39
CA VAL A 11 9.97 1.62 2.24
C VAL A 11 9.17 2.90 2.07
N LEU A 12 8.73 3.52 3.17
CA LEU A 12 8.06 4.81 3.15
C LEU A 12 8.97 5.94 2.62
N ALA A 13 10.26 5.88 2.97
CA ALA A 13 11.25 6.84 2.46
C ALA A 13 11.53 6.65 0.96
N ASP A 14 11.92 5.44 0.56
CA ASP A 14 12.08 5.05 -0.85
C ASP A 14 12.08 3.52 -1.02
N TYR A 15 10.96 2.99 -1.51
CA TYR A 15 10.81 1.54 -1.75
C TYR A 15 11.87 0.97 -2.71
N LYS A 16 12.49 1.79 -3.57
CA LYS A 16 13.49 1.32 -4.55
C LYS A 16 14.80 0.93 -3.87
N THR A 17 15.18 1.64 -2.81
CA THR A 17 16.41 1.43 -2.04
C THR A 17 16.18 0.62 -0.76
N ALA A 18 14.93 0.45 -0.34
CA ALA A 18 14.56 -0.31 0.85
C ALA A 18 14.97 -1.80 0.79
N PRO A 19 15.25 -2.42 1.96
CA PRO A 19 15.65 -3.83 2.07
C PRO A 19 14.43 -4.77 1.97
N ILE A 20 13.74 -4.70 0.84
CA ILE A 20 12.63 -5.55 0.42
C ILE A 20 13.02 -6.34 -0.85
N SER A 21 12.29 -7.41 -1.11
CA SER A 21 12.52 -8.24 -2.29
C SER A 21 12.26 -7.48 -3.59
N GLU A 22 12.89 -7.90 -4.69
CA GLU A 22 12.59 -7.35 -6.02
C GLU A 22 11.14 -7.60 -6.44
N GLN A 23 10.52 -8.69 -5.94
CA GLN A 23 9.10 -8.97 -6.10
C GLN A 23 8.23 -7.88 -5.45
N GLU A 24 8.51 -7.50 -4.19
CA GLU A 24 7.82 -6.40 -3.52
C GLU A 24 8.06 -5.06 -4.24
N LYS A 25 9.28 -4.79 -4.73
CA LYS A 25 9.57 -3.57 -5.50
C LYS A 25 8.81 -3.52 -6.82
N ALA A 26 8.63 -4.65 -7.51
CA ALA A 26 7.81 -4.73 -8.72
C ALA A 26 6.36 -4.33 -8.44
N LEU A 27 5.78 -4.84 -7.35
CA LEU A 27 4.44 -4.44 -6.91
C LEU A 27 4.35 -2.94 -6.63
N PHE A 28 5.32 -2.37 -5.91
CA PHE A 28 5.33 -0.93 -5.64
C PHE A 28 5.51 -0.06 -6.88
N ARG A 29 6.25 -0.51 -7.90
CA ARG A 29 6.33 0.18 -9.20
C ARG A 29 4.95 0.23 -9.88
N PHE A 30 4.25 -0.90 -9.93
CA PHE A 30 2.90 -0.97 -10.47
C PHE A 30 1.93 -0.07 -9.69
N ILE A 31 1.95 -0.14 -8.36
CA ILE A 31 1.06 0.68 -7.50
C ILE A 31 1.37 2.17 -7.64
N GLN A 32 2.64 2.56 -7.79
CA GLN A 32 3.01 3.94 -8.08
C GLN A 32 2.43 4.43 -9.41
N LYS A 33 2.49 3.60 -10.47
CA LYS A 33 1.90 3.92 -11.78
C LYS A 33 0.38 3.99 -11.69
N LEU A 34 -0.26 3.02 -11.03
CA LEU A 34 -1.71 3.00 -10.80
C LEU A 34 -2.18 4.26 -10.05
N ASN A 35 -1.43 4.69 -9.03
CA ASN A 35 -1.79 5.84 -8.23
C ASN A 35 -1.72 7.17 -8.99
N ARG A 36 -0.72 7.34 -9.87
CA ARG A 36 -0.46 8.60 -10.59
C ARG A 36 -1.09 8.67 -11.97
N ASN A 37 -0.98 7.57 -12.73
CA ASN A 37 -1.29 7.50 -14.16
C ASN A 37 -2.10 6.24 -14.49
N ALA A 38 -3.21 5.99 -13.78
CA ALA A 38 -4.02 4.78 -13.97
C ALA A 38 -4.43 4.53 -15.45
N TRP A 39 -4.64 5.60 -16.23
CA TRP A 39 -5.00 5.52 -17.66
C TRP A 39 -3.89 4.95 -18.56
N GLU A 40 -2.65 4.87 -18.06
CA GLU A 40 -1.49 4.32 -18.76
C GLU A 40 -1.23 2.85 -18.43
N ILE A 41 -2.01 2.24 -17.53
CA ILE A 41 -1.88 0.82 -17.21
C ILE A 41 -2.21 -0.01 -18.45
N ARG A 42 -1.37 -1.00 -18.74
CA ARG A 42 -1.46 -1.95 -19.85
C ARG A 42 -1.21 -3.36 -19.34
N GLN A 43 -1.51 -4.35 -20.19
CA GLN A 43 -1.25 -5.76 -19.89
C GLN A 43 0.22 -6.01 -19.52
N SER A 44 1.15 -5.32 -20.18
CA SER A 44 2.59 -5.44 -19.89
C SER A 44 2.94 -5.13 -18.43
N ASP A 45 2.22 -4.22 -17.78
CA ASP A 45 2.47 -3.90 -16.37
C ASP A 45 2.07 -5.06 -15.45
N VAL A 46 1.02 -5.81 -15.81
CA VAL A 46 0.57 -7.02 -15.08
C VAL A 46 1.49 -8.19 -15.39
N ASP A 47 1.94 -8.34 -16.64
CA ASP A 47 2.88 -9.38 -17.05
C ASP A 47 4.21 -9.26 -16.29
N GLU A 48 4.69 -8.03 -16.03
CA GLU A 48 5.87 -7.78 -15.17
C GLU A 48 5.66 -8.27 -13.74
N LEU A 49 4.45 -8.14 -13.18
CA LEU A 49 4.12 -8.65 -11.85
C LEU A 49 4.07 -10.17 -11.83
N HIS A 50 3.51 -10.80 -12.86
CA HIS A 50 3.51 -12.26 -13.01
C HIS A 50 4.92 -12.81 -13.13
N GLN A 51 5.79 -12.16 -13.91
CA GLN A 51 7.21 -12.52 -13.99
C GLN A 51 7.93 -12.40 -12.65
N ALA A 52 7.53 -11.43 -11.82
CA ALA A 52 8.00 -11.30 -10.44
C ALA A 52 7.36 -12.31 -9.47
N GLY A 53 6.42 -13.14 -9.92
CA GLY A 53 5.78 -14.21 -9.15
C GLY A 53 4.50 -13.82 -8.41
N TRP A 54 3.88 -12.68 -8.73
CA TRP A 54 2.57 -12.33 -8.18
C TRP A 54 1.45 -13.08 -8.90
N THR A 55 0.41 -13.45 -8.14
CA THR A 55 -0.82 -14.03 -8.69
C THR A 55 -1.80 -12.93 -9.09
N ASP A 56 -2.74 -13.24 -9.98
CA ASP A 56 -3.84 -12.32 -10.32
C ASP A 56 -4.62 -11.85 -9.09
N GLU A 57 -4.85 -12.75 -8.13
CA GLU A 57 -5.51 -12.43 -6.86
C GLU A 57 -4.72 -11.38 -6.07
N ALA A 58 -3.40 -11.54 -5.94
CA ALA A 58 -2.56 -10.57 -5.24
C ALA A 58 -2.51 -9.21 -5.97
N VAL A 59 -2.49 -9.21 -7.30
CA VAL A 59 -2.57 -7.98 -8.10
C VAL A 59 -3.92 -7.29 -7.91
N TYR A 60 -5.02 -8.05 -7.94
CA TYR A 60 -6.37 -7.56 -7.69
C TYR A 60 -6.52 -6.94 -6.30
N ASP A 61 -6.01 -7.60 -5.26
CA ASP A 61 -6.02 -7.08 -3.90
C ASP A 61 -5.22 -5.78 -3.77
N ALA A 62 -4.04 -5.72 -4.39
CA ALA A 62 -3.23 -4.51 -4.36
C ALA A 62 -3.90 -3.33 -5.09
N ILE A 63 -4.60 -3.60 -6.20
CA ILE A 63 -5.43 -2.60 -6.89
C ILE A 63 -6.54 -2.10 -5.96
N ASN A 64 -7.26 -3.00 -5.30
CA ASN A 64 -8.35 -2.64 -4.39
C ASN A 64 -7.87 -1.76 -3.24
N VAL A 65 -6.76 -2.13 -2.60
CA VAL A 65 -6.17 -1.33 -1.52
C VAL A 65 -5.80 0.07 -2.03
N CYS A 66 -5.11 0.18 -3.17
CA CYS A 66 -4.74 1.48 -3.75
C CYS A 66 -5.97 2.34 -4.06
N CYS A 67 -6.99 1.75 -4.70
CA CYS A 67 -8.24 2.44 -5.04
C CYS A 67 -9.01 2.90 -3.79
N LEU A 68 -9.06 2.07 -2.75
CA LEU A 68 -9.76 2.41 -1.50
C LEU A 68 -9.08 3.59 -0.79
N PHE A 69 -7.75 3.62 -0.72
CA PHE A 69 -7.03 4.77 -0.17
C PHE A 69 -7.21 6.03 -1.03
N ASN A 70 -7.24 5.90 -2.36
CA ASN A 70 -7.54 7.03 -3.24
C ASN A 70 -8.94 7.63 -3.02
N PHE A 71 -9.93 6.78 -2.69
CA PHE A 71 -11.25 7.22 -2.26
C PHE A 71 -11.20 7.91 -0.89
N TYR A 72 -10.58 7.29 0.12
CA TYR A 72 -10.52 7.85 1.47
C TYR A 72 -9.81 9.20 1.52
N ASN A 73 -8.70 9.37 0.80
CA ASN A 73 -8.00 10.64 0.74
C ASN A 73 -8.95 11.77 0.29
N ARG A 74 -9.69 11.56 -0.81
CA ARG A 74 -10.68 12.54 -1.31
C ARG A 74 -11.82 12.77 -0.34
N TRP A 75 -12.31 11.71 0.29
CA TRP A 75 -13.42 11.81 1.22
C TRP A 75 -13.02 12.55 2.51
N ILE A 76 -11.85 12.27 3.07
CA ILE A 76 -11.30 12.98 4.24
C ILE A 76 -11.10 14.47 3.89
N ASP A 77 -10.42 14.75 2.78
CA ASP A 77 -10.13 16.11 2.33
C ASP A 77 -11.42 16.92 2.14
N ALA A 78 -12.48 16.31 1.61
CA ALA A 78 -13.76 16.98 1.35
C ALA A 78 -14.66 17.11 2.59
N SER A 79 -14.60 16.15 3.52
CA SER A 79 -15.49 16.09 4.69
C SER A 79 -14.97 16.88 5.89
N GLY A 80 -13.68 17.22 5.93
CA GLY A 80 -13.06 17.91 7.06
C GLY A 80 -12.82 17.02 8.28
N VAL A 81 -12.90 15.69 8.10
CA VAL A 81 -12.52 14.71 9.13
C VAL A 81 -11.08 14.99 9.57
N GLN A 82 -10.90 15.15 10.88
CA GLN A 82 -9.60 15.48 11.45
C GLN A 82 -8.70 14.24 11.49
N GLU A 83 -7.42 14.44 11.23
CA GLU A 83 -6.41 13.39 11.42
C GLU A 83 -6.37 12.95 12.89
N MET A 84 -6.15 11.66 13.09
CA MET A 84 -5.89 11.13 14.42
C MET A 84 -4.49 11.53 14.86
N SER A 85 -4.30 11.77 16.16
CA SER A 85 -2.96 12.07 16.68
C SER A 85 -1.99 10.92 16.41
N GLU A 86 -0.69 11.20 16.34
CA GLU A 86 0.34 10.19 16.12
C GLU A 86 0.30 9.06 17.16
N GLU A 87 0.02 9.42 18.42
CA GLU A 87 -0.21 8.46 19.50
C GLU A 87 -1.49 7.64 19.29
N GLY A 88 -2.56 8.27 18.81
CA GLY A 88 -3.80 7.57 18.43
C GLY A 88 -3.56 6.56 17.31
N HIS A 89 -2.80 6.91 16.27
CA HIS A 89 -2.39 6.00 15.20
C HIS A 89 -1.59 4.81 15.74
N ARG A 90 -0.68 5.06 16.68
CA ARG A 90 0.14 4.02 17.30
C ARG A 90 -0.70 3.02 18.10
N GLN A 91 -1.58 3.52 18.97
CA GLN A 91 -2.47 2.69 19.77
C GLN A 91 -3.47 1.90 18.92
N ALA A 92 -4.02 2.54 17.89
CA ALA A 92 -4.88 1.87 16.92
C ALA A 92 -4.15 0.75 16.17
N GLY A 93 -2.90 1.00 15.73
CA GLY A 93 -2.06 0.01 15.05
C GLY A 93 -1.78 -1.22 15.92
N VAL A 94 -1.43 -1.03 17.20
CA VAL A 94 -1.23 -2.13 18.16
C VAL A 94 -2.53 -2.93 18.33
N ARG A 95 -3.67 -2.26 18.51
CA ARG A 95 -4.97 -2.90 18.68
C ARG A 95 -5.33 -3.75 17.45
N ILE A 96 -5.23 -3.18 16.25
CA ILE A 96 -5.57 -3.87 15.00
C ILE A 96 -4.66 -5.08 14.77
N ALA A 97 -3.36 -4.95 15.06
CA ALA A 97 -2.43 -6.08 14.93
C ALA A 97 -2.75 -7.24 15.89
N GLN A 98 -3.28 -6.95 17.08
CA GLN A 98 -3.57 -7.97 18.11
C GLN A 98 -4.98 -8.55 18.02
N ARG A 99 -5.98 -7.73 17.63
CA ARG A 99 -7.41 -8.07 17.74
C ARG A 99 -8.17 -7.96 16.42
N GLY A 100 -7.52 -7.51 15.35
CA GLY A 100 -8.18 -7.20 14.09
C GLY A 100 -9.13 -6.02 14.20
N TYR A 101 -10.20 -6.04 13.41
CA TYR A 101 -11.26 -5.02 13.43
C TYR A 101 -12.40 -5.33 14.41
N SER A 102 -12.30 -6.43 15.16
CA SER A 102 -13.25 -6.78 16.20
C SER A 102 -13.05 -5.87 17.42
N PHE A 103 -14.14 -5.28 17.91
CA PHE A 103 -14.16 -4.41 19.09
C PHE A 103 -13.99 -5.22 20.38
#